data_AF-A0A3G2R4J0-F1
#
_entry.id   AF-A0A3G2R4J0-F1
#
_cell.length_a   1.000
_cell.length_b   1.000
_cell.length_c   1.000
_cell.angle_alpha   90.00
_cell.angle_beta   90.00
_cell.angle_gamma   90.00
#
_symmetry.space_group_name_H-M   'P 1'
#
loop_
_entity.id
_entity.type
_entity.pdbx_description
1 polymer ?
#
loop_
_entity_poly.entity_id
_entity_poly.type
_entity_poly.pdbx_seq_one_letter_code
_entity_poly.pdbx_strand_id
1 'polypeptide(L)'
;MQLGRKIYYEKTNGIVIWDKGEMSGDVQETTLEQDKESMPVLKLITPEQLGVLQLSYGEYAEEFASCRGYRINPDTGRLQFIQ
;
A
#
# COMPACT_ATOMS: atom_id res chain seq x y z
N MET A 1 9.22 -17.31 0.31
CA MET A 1 9.45 -15.91 -0.10
C MET A 1 8.86 -14.98 0.95
N GLN A 2 9.39 -13.76 1.06
CA GLN A 2 8.87 -12.73 1.96
C GLN A 2 8.60 -11.47 1.13
N LEU A 3 7.40 -10.92 1.25
CA LEU A 3 6.93 -9.77 0.51
C LEU A 3 6.42 -8.73 1.48
N GLY A 4 7.04 -7.55 1.46
CA GLY A 4 6.59 -6.44 2.28
C GLY A 4 5.25 -5.89 1.83
N ARG A 5 4.72 -5.00 2.65
CA ARG A 5 3.39 -4.41 2.47
C ARG A 5 3.30 -3.64 1.15
N LYS A 6 2.26 -3.92 0.37
CA LYS A 6 1.91 -3.15 -0.83
C LYS A 6 0.69 -2.29 -0.55
N ILE A 7 0.84 -0.98 -0.71
CA ILE A 7 -0.17 0.02 -0.37
C ILE A 7 -0.53 0.81 -1.62
N TYR A 8 -1.81 0.78 -1.98
CA TYR A 8 -2.42 1.60 -3.01
C TYR A 8 -3.07 2.82 -2.38
N TYR A 9 -2.80 3.99 -2.92
CA TYR A 9 -3.29 5.26 -2.39
C TYR A 9 -3.59 6.27 -3.49
N GLU A 10 -4.40 7.28 -3.20
CA GLU A 10 -4.62 8.39 -4.11
C GLU A 10 -3.50 9.43 -3.90
N LYS A 11 -2.73 9.74 -4.95
CA LYS A 11 -1.58 10.65 -4.88
C LYS A 11 -1.95 12.08 -4.47
N THR A 12 -3.17 12.52 -4.79
CA THR A 12 -3.62 13.91 -4.60
C THR A 12 -3.84 14.26 -3.12
N ASN A 13 -4.28 13.30 -2.30
CA ASN A 13 -4.62 13.52 -0.90
C ASN A 13 -3.95 12.52 0.06
N GLY A 14 -3.28 11.50 -0.47
CA GLY A 14 -2.56 10.51 0.31
C GLY A 14 -3.45 9.48 1.01
N ILE A 15 -4.74 9.42 0.68
CA ILE A 15 -5.69 8.46 1.25
C ILE A 15 -5.37 7.06 0.74
N VAL A 16 -5.26 6.11 1.66
CA VAL A 16 -5.07 4.69 1.34
C VAL A 16 -6.36 4.12 0.79
N ILE A 17 -6.28 3.55 -0.40
CA ILE A 17 -7.38 2.86 -1.08
C ILE A 17 -7.38 1.39 -0.70
N TRP A 18 -6.22 0.76 -0.75
CA TRP A 18 -6.06 -0.64 -0.38
C TRP A 18 -4.68 -0.92 0.17
N ASP A 19 -4.66 -1.57 1.33
CA ASP A 19 -3.49 -2.14 1.95
C ASP A 19 -3.54 -3.65 1.83
N LYS A 20 -2.58 -4.23 1.10
CA LYS A 20 -2.52 -5.67 0.84
C LYS A 20 -1.86 -6.45 1.98
N GLY A 21 -1.26 -5.77 2.96
CA GLY A 21 -0.49 -6.41 4.02
C GLY A 21 0.80 -7.04 3.53
N GLU A 22 1.51 -7.67 4.46
CA GLU A 22 2.69 -8.48 4.18
C GLU A 22 2.29 -9.92 3.86
N MET A 23 3.14 -10.60 3.08
CA MET A 23 2.93 -12.00 2.71
C MET A 23 4.21 -12.80 2.91
N SER A 24 4.07 -14.07 3.32
CA SER A 24 5.20 -14.98 3.48
C SER A 24 4.82 -16.41 3.14
N GLY A 25 5.81 -17.23 2.78
CA GLY A 25 5.63 -18.64 2.41
C GLY A 25 5.67 -18.85 0.90
N ASP A 26 4.73 -19.64 0.38
CA ASP A 26 4.55 -19.92 -1.05
C ASP A 26 3.70 -18.82 -1.69
N VAL A 27 4.34 -17.67 -1.89
CA VAL A 27 3.71 -16.44 -2.37
C VAL A 27 4.55 -15.84 -3.50
N GLN A 28 3.88 -15.16 -4.42
CA GLN A 28 4.49 -14.46 -5.54
C GLN A 28 4.05 -13.00 -5.55
N GLU A 29 4.96 -12.10 -5.92
CA GLU A 29 4.62 -10.70 -6.11
C GLU A 29 3.64 -10.54 -7.28
N THR A 30 2.53 -9.85 -7.02
CA THR A 30 1.52 -9.57 -8.03
C THR A 30 1.88 -8.35 -8.86
N THR A 31 1.49 -8.37 -10.13
CA THR A 31 1.48 -7.17 -10.96
C THR A 31 0.33 -6.24 -10.59
N LEU A 32 0.41 -4.98 -11.03
CA LEU A 32 -0.69 -4.03 -10.90
C LEU A 32 -1.99 -4.56 -11.50
N GLU A 33 -1.93 -5.23 -12.65
CA GLU A 33 -3.14 -5.75 -13.32
C GLU A 33 -3.77 -6.91 -12.53
N GLN A 34 -2.96 -7.82 -11.98
CA GLN A 34 -3.46 -8.86 -11.07
C GLN A 34 -4.09 -8.27 -9.80
N ASP A 35 -3.50 -7.20 -9.27
CA ASP A 35 -4.02 -6.48 -8.12
C ASP A 35 -5.34 -5.74 -8.44
N LYS A 36 -5.47 -5.17 -9.64
CA LYS A 36 -6.72 -4.58 -10.13
C LYS A 36 -7.84 -5.62 -10.32
N GLU A 37 -7.51 -6.84 -10.74
CA GLU A 37 -8.50 -7.93 -10.77
C GLU A 37 -8.95 -8.33 -9.37
N SER A 38 -8.04 -8.34 -8.40
CA SER A 38 -8.34 -8.69 -7.01
C SER A 38 -9.09 -7.57 -6.27
N MET A 39 -8.79 -6.31 -6.61
CA MET A 39 -9.37 -5.11 -6.01
C MET A 39 -9.91 -4.17 -7.10
N PRO A 40 -11.13 -4.41 -7.61
CA PRO A 40 -11.67 -3.67 -8.77
C PRO A 40 -11.81 -2.16 -8.59
N VAL A 41 -11.90 -1.65 -7.34
CA VAL A 41 -11.92 -0.20 -7.08
C VAL A 41 -10.67 0.51 -7.62
N LEU A 42 -9.53 -0.20 -7.72
CA LEU A 42 -8.32 0.34 -8.33
C LEU A 42 -8.49 0.66 -9.82
N LYS A 43 -9.44 0.03 -10.52
CA LYS A 43 -9.75 0.32 -11.93
C LYS A 43 -10.53 1.63 -12.10
N LEU A 44 -11.13 2.15 -11.03
CA LEU A 44 -11.88 3.40 -11.03
C LEU A 44 -10.98 4.63 -10.87
N ILE A 45 -9.73 4.44 -10.46
CA ILE A 45 -8.75 5.51 -10.26
C ILE A 45 -7.88 5.64 -11.50
N THR A 46 -7.67 6.87 -11.97
CA THR A 46 -6.80 7.10 -13.12
C THR A 46 -5.34 6.72 -12.81
N PRO A 47 -4.58 6.19 -13.78
CA PRO A 47 -3.17 5.84 -13.56
C PRO A 47 -2.32 7.00 -13.01
N GLU A 48 -2.65 8.23 -13.42
CA GLU A 48 -1.98 9.45 -12.98
C GLU A 48 -2.21 9.72 -11.49
N GLN A 49 -3.39 9.39 -10.98
CA GLN A 49 -3.79 9.58 -9.57
C GLN A 49 -3.45 8.38 -8.68
N LEU A 50 -3.29 7.18 -9.25
CA LEU A 50 -3.01 5.98 -8.47
C LEU A 50 -1.53 5.93 -8.05
N GLY A 51 -1.29 5.94 -6.75
CA GLY A 51 0.00 5.68 -6.13
C GLY A 51 0.14 4.24 -5.65
N VAL A 52 1.36 3.73 -5.70
CA VAL A 52 1.73 2.41 -5.16
C VAL A 52 2.99 2.58 -4.33
N LEU A 53 2.94 2.15 -3.07
CA LEU A 53 4.09 2.05 -2.19
C LEU A 53 4.35 0.57 -1.89
N GLN A 54 5.51 0.08 -2.30
CA GLN A 54 5.98 -1.27 -1.99
C GLN A 54 7.07 -1.16 -0.93
N LEU A 55 6.78 -1.69 0.25
CA LEU A 55 7.72 -1.74 1.36
C LEU A 55 8.57 -3.01 1.33
N SER A 56 9.69 -2.97 2.05
CA SER A 56 10.44 -4.17 2.40
C SER A 56 9.66 -5.00 3.44
N TYR A 57 9.88 -6.31 3.48
CA TYR A 57 9.27 -7.16 4.51
C TYR A 57 9.76 -6.76 5.91
N GLY A 58 8.83 -6.53 6.83
CA GLY A 58 9.09 -6.06 8.19
C GLY A 58 9.30 -4.54 8.32
N GLU A 59 9.26 -3.78 7.22
CA GLU A 59 9.45 -2.33 7.28
C GLU A 59 8.27 -1.66 8.00
N TYR A 60 8.59 -0.89 9.05
CA TYR A 60 7.62 -0.25 9.95
C TYR A 60 6.67 -1.22 10.69
N ALA A 61 7.07 -2.48 10.89
CA ALA A 61 6.20 -3.48 11.53
C ALA A 61 5.70 -3.06 12.92
N GLU A 62 6.55 -2.40 13.72
CA GLU A 62 6.19 -1.92 15.06
C GLU A 62 5.20 -0.75 14.99
N GLU A 63 5.39 0.19 14.08
CA GLU A 63 4.48 1.31 13.86
C GLU A 63 3.12 0.84 13.34
N PHE A 64 3.09 -0.10 12.38
CA PHE A 64 1.84 -0.69 11.93
C PHE A 64 1.11 -1.42 13.06
N ALA A 65 1.83 -2.10 13.95
CA ALA A 65 1.25 -2.82 15.08
C ALA A 65 0.70 -1.89 16.18
N SER A 66 1.21 -0.67 16.28
CA SER A 66 0.89 0.26 17.38
C SER A 66 0.05 1.47 16.97
N CYS A 67 -0.01 1.81 15.68
CA CYS A 67 -0.72 2.99 15.20
C CYS A 67 -2.25 2.85 15.28
N ARG A 68 -2.95 3.98 15.37
CA ARG A 68 -4.42 4.06 15.22
C ARG A 68 -4.87 4.11 13.76
N GLY A 69 -3.91 4.38 12.88
CA GLY A 69 -4.11 4.55 11.45
C GLY A 69 -2.88 5.18 10.82
N TYR A 70 -2.87 5.26 9.50
CA TYR A 70 -1.78 5.88 8.76
C TYR A 70 -2.31 6.40 7.42
N ARG A 71 -1.52 7.26 6.78
CA ARG A 71 -1.76 7.75 5.42
C ARG A 71 -0.44 7.92 4.68
N ILE A 72 -0.51 8.21 3.40
CA ILE A 72 0.65 8.70 2.64
C ILE A 72 0.64 10.22 2.67
N ASN A 73 1.80 10.85 2.81
CA ASN A 73 1.93 12.29 2.66
C ASN A 73 1.95 12.62 1.15
N PRO A 74 1.01 13.41 0.61
CA PRO A 74 0.92 13.67 -0.82
C PRO A 74 2.11 14.46 -1.39
N ASP A 75 2.80 15.27 -0.56
CA ASP A 75 3.94 16.08 -0.98
C ASP A 75 5.24 15.27 -1.07
N THR A 76 5.36 14.21 -0.26
CA THR A 76 6.61 13.44 -0.11
C THR A 76 6.50 11.99 -0.55
N GLY A 77 5.28 11.45 -0.71
CA GLY A 77 5.03 10.04 -1.00
C GLY A 77 5.40 9.10 0.16
N ARG A 78 5.66 9.62 1.36
CA ARG A 78 6.10 8.84 2.53
C ARG A 78 4.94 8.51 3.47
N LEU A 79 5.07 7.40 4.19
CA LEU A 79 4.14 7.01 5.25
C LEU A 79 4.11 8.04 6.39
N GLN A 80 2.91 8.29 6.90
CA GLN A 80 2.65 9.06 8.11
C GLN A 80 1.73 8.25 9.02
N PHE A 81 2.23 7.84 10.18
CA PHE A 81 1.47 7.12 11.19
C PHE A 81 0.75 8.10 12.13
N ILE A 82 -0.45 7.72 12.58
CA ILE A 82 -1.28 8.44 13.54
C ILE A 82 -1.23 7.66 14.86
N GLN A 83 -0.82 8.34 15.95
CA GLN A 83 -0.69 7.76 17.29
C GLN A 83 -1.93 7.99 18.16
#